data_AF-A0A928QCR8-F1
#
_entry.id   AF-A0A928QCR8-F1
#
_cell.length_a   1.000
_cell.length_b   1.000
_cell.length_c   1.000
_cell.angle_alpha   90.00
_cell.angle_beta   90.00
_cell.angle_gamma   90.00
#
_symmetry.space_group_name_H-M   'P 1'
#
loop_
_entity.id
_entity.type
_entity.pdbx_description
1 polymer ?
#
loop_
_entity_poly.entity_id
_entity_poly.type
_entity_poly.pdbx_seq_one_letter_code
_entity_poly.pdbx_strand_id
1 'polypeptide(L)'
;MEKEMRYAVLIDSDNVAARYTKFILDEVSNYGIVTYKRVYGDWTRDNSVRWKSIALENAITPVQQYSYTSGKNATDSAMIIDAMDILYSNNVDGFCIVSSDSDFTRLAIRLRESGMHVIGMGEQKTPKPFSTACNAFKYLEILAEEDVQDESSEGEKVKLKTLEKSIMRIIDENCNIEEEINIGELGSRLQNRFPDFDVRNYGYSKLSQFLAYFKSLSLRQVGSTILVSKKSSDSEINIVRKQLEILVGSNGVKGYNLGELKKQLCAKVPEFNVKNYGYTKFSRFMENLDGFTVKNNNVFIDNDD
;
A
#
# COMPACT_ATOMS: atom_id res chain seq x y z
N MET A 1 -11.80 20.56 -10.27
CA MET A 1 -10.72 19.56 -10.41
C MET A 1 -9.46 20.22 -9.93
N GLU A 2 -8.82 19.68 -8.90
CA GLU A 2 -7.47 20.10 -8.55
C GLU A 2 -6.54 19.77 -9.73
N LYS A 3 -5.67 20.71 -10.08
CA LYS A 3 -4.70 20.53 -11.16
C LYS A 3 -3.64 19.56 -10.66
N GLU A 4 -3.54 18.39 -11.27
CA GLU A 4 -2.44 17.46 -11.02
C GLU A 4 -1.11 18.11 -11.42
N MET A 5 -0.14 18.10 -10.50
CA MET A 5 1.19 18.66 -10.74
C MET A 5 1.98 17.79 -11.70
N ARG A 6 2.78 18.40 -12.58
CA ARG A 6 3.64 17.67 -13.53
C ARG A 6 5.11 17.82 -13.16
N TYR A 7 5.85 16.70 -13.16
CA TYR A 7 7.25 16.66 -12.77
C TYR A 7 8.18 16.21 -13.91
N ALA A 8 9.36 16.81 -13.95
CA ALA A 8 10.50 16.30 -14.70
C ALA A 8 11.48 15.56 -13.77
N VAL A 9 11.76 14.29 -14.06
CA VAL A 9 12.74 13.47 -13.34
C VAL A 9 14.03 13.40 -14.14
N LEU A 10 15.10 13.95 -13.58
CA LEU A 10 16.42 14.05 -14.18
C LEU A 10 17.42 13.26 -13.33
N ILE A 11 17.98 12.19 -13.91
CA ILE A 11 18.82 11.24 -13.18
C ILE A 11 20.26 11.28 -13.67
N ASP A 12 21.17 11.48 -12.74
CA ASP A 12 22.60 11.43 -12.97
C ASP A 12 23.11 9.98 -12.80
N SER A 13 23.39 9.30 -13.92
CA SER A 13 23.82 7.90 -13.91
C SER A 13 25.26 7.68 -13.46
N ASP A 14 26.07 8.74 -13.43
CA ASP A 14 27.46 8.69 -12.97
C ASP A 14 27.50 8.69 -11.44
N ASN A 15 26.55 9.38 -10.79
CA ASN A 15 26.47 9.47 -9.33
C ASN A 15 25.45 8.51 -8.67
N VAL A 16 24.48 8.00 -9.42
CA VAL A 16 23.38 7.18 -8.89
C VAL A 16 23.34 5.81 -9.56
N ALA A 17 23.18 4.76 -8.75
CA ALA A 17 23.03 3.40 -9.26
C ALA A 17 21.62 3.14 -9.82
N ALA A 18 21.54 2.49 -10.99
CA ALA A 18 20.29 2.19 -11.68
C ALA A 18 19.25 1.45 -10.82
N ARG A 19 19.68 0.68 -9.81
CA ARG A 19 18.81 -0.04 -8.87
C ARG A 19 17.79 0.85 -8.16
N TYR A 20 18.06 2.14 -8.01
CA TYR A 20 17.18 3.05 -7.30
C TYR A 20 16.00 3.59 -8.14
N THR A 21 15.96 3.28 -9.44
CA THR A 21 15.01 3.87 -10.40
C THR A 21 13.55 3.67 -10.00
N LYS A 22 13.18 2.49 -9.52
CA LYS A 22 11.82 2.19 -9.05
C LYS A 22 11.42 3.14 -7.92
N PHE A 23 12.22 3.20 -6.86
CA PHE A 23 11.94 4.04 -5.69
C PHE A 23 11.90 5.53 -6.03
N ILE A 24 12.76 6.00 -6.95
CA ILE A 24 12.75 7.38 -7.44
C ILE A 24 11.39 7.70 -8.08
N LEU A 25 10.93 6.85 -9.01
CA LEU A 25 9.70 7.10 -9.75
C LEU A 25 8.46 6.98 -8.86
N ASP A 26 8.45 6.00 -7.96
CA ASP A 26 7.37 5.79 -6.99
C ASP A 26 7.25 7.00 -6.05
N GLU A 27 8.37 7.49 -5.52
CA GLU A 27 8.37 8.64 -4.62
C GLU A 27 7.92 9.93 -5.31
N VAL A 28 8.34 10.19 -6.56
CA VAL A 28 7.87 11.38 -7.30
C VAL A 28 6.39 11.29 -7.64
N SER A 29 5.86 10.08 -7.87
CA SER A 29 4.45 9.85 -8.16
C SER A 29 3.53 10.24 -7.00
N ASN A 30 4.04 10.28 -5.77
CA ASN A 30 3.32 10.81 -4.60
C ASN A 30 3.04 12.31 -4.69
N TYR A 31 3.81 13.05 -5.52
CA TYR A 31 3.67 14.49 -5.69
C TYR A 31 2.91 14.89 -6.95
N GLY A 32 2.91 14.04 -7.99
CA GLY A 32 2.21 14.31 -9.25
C GLY A 32 2.67 13.43 -10.42
N ILE A 33 2.24 13.78 -11.62
CA ILE A 33 2.51 13.02 -12.84
C ILE A 33 3.94 13.26 -13.32
N VAL A 34 4.72 12.20 -13.46
CA VAL A 34 6.05 12.25 -14.07
C VAL A 34 5.92 12.37 -15.60
N THR A 35 6.19 13.57 -16.12
CA THR A 35 6.05 13.91 -17.55
C THR A 35 7.36 13.72 -18.33
N TYR A 36 8.50 14.09 -17.72
CA TYR A 36 9.81 13.84 -18.30
C TYR A 36 10.54 12.81 -17.44
N LYS A 37 11.13 11.80 -18.09
CA LYS A 37 11.99 10.80 -17.45
C LYS A 37 13.29 10.73 -18.25
N ARG A 38 14.36 11.33 -17.73
CA ARG A 38 15.65 11.38 -18.42
C ARG A 38 16.76 10.92 -17.50
N VAL A 39 17.67 10.15 -18.07
CA VAL A 39 18.91 9.74 -17.41
C VAL A 39 20.09 10.21 -18.25
N TYR A 40 21.10 10.80 -17.62
CA TYR A 40 22.26 11.41 -18.26
C TYR A 40 23.51 10.61 -17.93
N GLY A 41 24.34 10.35 -18.93
CA GLY A 41 25.62 9.67 -18.75
C GLY A 41 26.34 9.37 -20.05
N ASP A 42 27.53 8.79 -19.89
CA ASP A 42 28.30 8.27 -21.01
C ASP A 42 28.04 6.77 -21.19
N TRP A 43 27.13 6.41 -22.10
CA TRP A 43 26.72 5.03 -22.36
C TRP A 43 27.77 4.20 -23.10
N THR A 44 28.93 4.78 -23.42
CA THR A 44 30.08 4.03 -23.93
C THR A 44 30.88 3.34 -22.83
N ARG A 45 30.57 3.61 -21.55
CA ARG A 45 31.20 3.01 -20.37
C ARG A 45 30.50 1.73 -19.90
N ASP A 46 31.18 0.95 -19.06
CA ASP A 46 30.74 -0.38 -18.58
C ASP A 46 29.42 -0.37 -17.75
N ASN A 47 28.98 0.79 -17.21
CA ASN A 47 27.73 0.90 -16.45
C ASN A 47 26.46 0.89 -17.35
N SER A 48 26.63 0.99 -18.66
CA SER A 48 25.57 1.19 -19.66
C SER A 48 24.58 0.02 -19.76
N VAL A 49 25.04 -1.22 -19.50
CA VAL A 49 24.21 -2.42 -19.67
C VAL A 49 23.03 -2.43 -18.70
N ARG A 50 23.26 -2.06 -17.43
CA ARG A 50 22.20 -2.04 -16.40
C ARG A 50 21.23 -0.88 -16.61
N TRP A 51 21.75 0.29 -16.97
CA TRP A 51 20.91 1.44 -17.27
C TRP A 51 20.07 1.23 -18.52
N LYS A 52 20.58 0.50 -19.53
CA LYS A 52 19.82 0.18 -20.74
C LYS A 52 18.54 -0.62 -20.45
N SER A 53 18.62 -1.71 -19.68
CA SER A 53 17.43 -2.52 -19.37
C SER A 53 16.42 -1.71 -18.56
N ILE A 54 16.89 -1.05 -17.49
CA ILE A 54 16.05 -0.28 -16.57
C ILE A 54 15.40 0.92 -17.27
N ALA A 55 16.12 1.61 -18.16
CA ALA A 55 15.58 2.74 -18.90
C ALA A 55 14.47 2.29 -19.86
N LEU A 56 14.65 1.17 -20.56
CA LEU A 56 13.63 0.61 -21.46
C LEU A 56 12.38 0.16 -20.70
N GLU A 57 12.55 -0.54 -19.58
CA GLU A 57 11.46 -1.04 -18.74
C GLU A 57 10.61 0.09 -18.14
N ASN A 58 11.23 1.24 -17.83
CA ASN A 58 10.57 2.35 -17.14
C ASN A 58 10.24 3.55 -18.06
N ALA A 59 10.40 3.38 -19.38
CA ALA A 59 10.24 4.43 -20.39
C ALA A 59 11.06 5.71 -20.09
N ILE A 60 12.30 5.52 -19.63
CA ILE A 60 13.27 6.59 -19.38
C ILE A 60 14.07 6.83 -20.65
N THR A 61 14.21 8.10 -21.03
CA THR A 61 15.02 8.49 -22.19
C THR A 61 16.48 8.63 -21.77
N PRO A 62 17.41 7.81 -22.28
CA PRO A 62 18.84 8.01 -22.04
C PRO A 62 19.38 9.16 -22.89
N VAL A 63 20.07 10.10 -22.24
CA VAL A 63 20.75 11.24 -22.86
C VAL A 63 22.25 10.95 -22.85
N GLN A 64 22.82 10.69 -24.03
CA GLN A 64 24.25 10.42 -24.19
C GLN A 64 25.05 11.71 -24.05
N GLN A 65 26.07 11.69 -23.21
CA GLN A 65 27.07 12.75 -23.13
C GLN A 65 28.48 12.15 -23.04
N TYR A 66 29.31 12.42 -24.06
CA TYR A 66 30.69 11.93 -24.07
C TYR A 66 31.53 12.64 -23.02
N SER A 67 32.28 11.85 -22.25
CA SER A 67 33.33 12.36 -21.36
C SER A 67 34.65 12.52 -22.10
N TYR A 68 34.95 13.73 -22.61
CA TYR A 68 36.18 14.02 -23.35
C TYR A 68 37.46 13.90 -22.50
N THR A 69 37.34 13.99 -21.17
CA THR A 69 38.43 13.81 -20.20
C THR A 69 37.85 13.30 -18.88
N SER A 70 38.50 12.33 -18.25
CA SER A 70 38.07 11.78 -16.96
C SER A 70 38.00 12.85 -15.86
N GLY A 71 36.90 12.89 -15.11
CA GLY A 71 36.70 13.81 -13.98
C GLY A 71 36.19 15.21 -14.34
N LYS A 72 35.53 15.40 -15.50
CA LYS A 72 34.87 16.67 -15.85
C LYS A 72 33.34 16.53 -15.89
N ASN A 73 32.67 17.61 -15.51
CA ASN A 73 31.22 17.79 -15.33
C ASN A 73 30.43 17.86 -16.65
N ALA A 74 30.79 17.04 -17.64
CA ALA A 74 30.13 17.06 -18.96
C ALA A 74 28.68 16.59 -18.85
N THR A 75 28.45 15.47 -18.15
CA THR A 75 27.12 14.93 -17.83
C THR A 75 26.28 15.98 -17.09
N ASP A 76 26.84 16.62 -16.06
CA ASP A 76 26.15 17.62 -15.25
C ASP A 76 25.76 18.84 -16.08
N SER A 77 26.66 19.31 -16.95
CA SER A 77 26.40 20.43 -17.84
C SER A 77 25.24 20.12 -18.79
N ALA A 78 25.22 18.91 -19.38
CA ALA A 78 24.13 18.48 -20.24
C ALA A 78 22.80 18.41 -19.47
N MET A 79 22.81 17.87 -18.25
CA MET A 79 21.63 17.80 -17.40
C MET A 79 21.12 19.20 -16.99
N ILE A 80 22.02 20.14 -16.66
CA ILE A 80 21.66 21.52 -16.30
C ILE A 80 21.04 22.25 -17.50
N ILE A 81 21.64 22.13 -18.69
CA ILE A 81 21.11 22.76 -19.91
C ILE A 81 19.69 22.25 -20.18
N ASP A 82 19.52 20.94 -20.13
CA ASP A 82 18.24 20.31 -20.43
C ASP A 82 17.17 20.61 -19.36
N ALA A 83 17.55 20.72 -18.09
CA ALA A 83 16.67 21.19 -17.02
C ALA A 83 16.16 22.61 -17.28
N MET A 84 17.02 23.51 -17.77
CA MET A 84 16.63 24.88 -18.13
C MET A 84 15.71 24.89 -19.35
N ASP A 85 15.98 24.08 -20.37
CA ASP A 85 15.10 23.97 -21.54
C ASP A 85 13.69 23.47 -21.15
N ILE A 86 13.62 22.46 -20.26
CA ILE A 86 12.34 21.98 -19.71
C ILE A 86 11.66 23.09 -18.91
N LEU A 87 12.39 23.84 -18.08
CA LEU A 87 11.84 24.94 -17.29
C LEU A 87 11.16 25.96 -18.20
N TYR A 88 11.84 26.39 -19.26
CA TYR A 88 11.32 27.39 -20.19
C TYR A 88 10.24 26.87 -21.15
N SER A 89 10.05 25.54 -21.24
CA SER A 89 8.93 24.95 -21.98
C SER A 89 7.57 25.14 -21.30
N ASN A 90 7.53 25.50 -20.01
CA ASN A 90 6.32 25.68 -19.19
C ASN A 90 5.39 24.44 -19.13
N ASN A 91 5.95 23.25 -19.35
CA ASN A 91 5.20 21.99 -19.34
C ASN A 91 5.20 21.26 -17.99
N VAL A 92 5.97 21.73 -17.01
CA VAL A 92 6.10 21.12 -15.69
C VAL A 92 5.85 22.14 -14.59
N ASP A 93 5.43 21.64 -13.43
CA ASP A 93 5.21 22.39 -12.20
C ASP A 93 6.32 22.09 -11.15
N GLY A 94 7.14 21.05 -11.40
CA GLY A 94 8.25 20.68 -10.53
C GLY A 94 9.33 19.82 -11.19
N PHE A 95 10.44 19.66 -10.46
CA PHE A 95 11.62 18.92 -10.87
C PHE A 95 12.03 17.94 -9.77
N CYS A 96 12.42 16.73 -10.16
CA CYS A 96 13.15 15.80 -9.33
C CYS A 96 14.59 15.70 -9.87
N ILE A 97 15.55 16.15 -9.07
CA ILE A 97 16.99 16.08 -9.38
C ILE A 97 17.55 14.91 -8.59
N VAL A 98 18.01 13.87 -9.30
CA VAL A 98 18.56 12.67 -8.68
C VAL A 98 20.06 12.66 -8.87
N SER A 99 20.80 13.12 -7.86
CA SER A 99 22.27 13.07 -7.80
C SER A 99 22.75 13.20 -6.35
N SER A 100 23.99 12.78 -6.08
CA SER A 100 24.67 13.05 -4.81
C SER A 100 25.72 14.17 -4.92
N ASP A 101 25.83 14.80 -6.09
CA ASP A 101 26.78 15.88 -6.35
C ASP A 101 26.25 17.24 -5.87
N SER A 102 27.09 17.98 -5.14
CA SER A 102 26.77 19.34 -4.69
C SER A 102 26.73 20.37 -5.81
N ASP A 103 27.28 20.09 -6.99
CA ASP A 103 27.32 21.03 -8.11
C ASP A 103 25.90 21.39 -8.64
N PHE A 104 24.90 20.54 -8.37
CA PHE A 104 23.48 20.83 -8.67
C PHE A 104 22.80 21.80 -7.70
N THR A 105 23.49 22.26 -6.65
CA THR A 105 22.94 23.23 -5.67
C THR A 105 22.42 24.49 -6.35
N ARG A 106 23.17 25.06 -7.30
CA ARG A 106 22.76 26.27 -8.03
C ARG A 106 21.55 26.04 -8.93
N LEU A 107 21.47 24.87 -9.57
CA LEU A 107 20.31 24.48 -10.38
C LEU A 107 19.05 24.40 -9.50
N ALA A 108 19.11 23.72 -8.36
CA ALA A 108 17.99 23.59 -7.44
C ALA A 108 17.46 24.96 -6.96
N ILE A 109 18.37 25.87 -6.58
CA ILE A 109 18.01 27.24 -6.18
C ILE A 109 17.31 27.97 -7.35
N ARG A 110 17.90 27.93 -8.54
CA ARG A 110 17.38 28.64 -9.72
C ARG A 110 15.98 28.16 -10.14
N LEU A 111 15.73 26.84 -10.05
CA LEU A 111 14.41 26.24 -10.31
C LEU A 111 13.38 26.72 -9.28
N ARG A 112 13.74 26.75 -7.99
CA ARG A 112 12.88 27.28 -6.91
C ARG A 112 12.57 28.76 -7.06
N GLU A 113 13.57 29.56 -7.41
CA GLU A 113 13.40 30.99 -7.71
C GLU A 113 12.45 31.21 -8.90
N SER A 114 12.30 30.22 -9.78
CA SER A 114 11.34 30.23 -10.89
C SER A 114 9.94 29.71 -10.49
N GLY A 115 9.71 29.44 -9.20
CA GLY A 115 8.44 28.96 -8.68
C GLY A 115 8.20 27.45 -8.83
N MET A 116 9.22 26.67 -9.22
CA MET A 116 9.09 25.22 -9.35
C MET A 116 9.20 24.51 -8.00
N HIS A 117 8.45 23.43 -7.83
CA HIS A 117 8.67 22.52 -6.71
C HIS A 117 9.86 21.58 -7.00
N VAL A 118 10.92 21.66 -6.20
CA VAL A 118 12.17 20.90 -6.41
C VAL A 118 12.34 19.81 -5.35
N ILE A 119 12.36 18.56 -5.80
CA ILE A 119 12.65 17.38 -5.00
C ILE A 119 14.08 16.93 -5.31
N GLY A 120 14.96 16.93 -4.33
CA GLY A 120 16.28 16.34 -4.45
C GLY A 120 16.26 14.88 -4.00
N MET A 121 16.95 14.00 -4.72
CA MET A 121 17.15 12.62 -4.29
C MET A 121 18.62 12.24 -4.45
N GLY A 122 19.19 11.62 -3.42
CA GLY A 122 20.59 11.21 -3.45
C GLY A 122 20.92 10.23 -2.34
N GLU A 123 22.17 9.78 -2.31
CA GLU A 123 22.67 8.88 -1.28
C GLU A 123 22.96 9.63 0.04
N GLN A 124 23.13 8.94 1.16
CA GLN A 124 23.43 9.56 2.45
C GLN A 124 24.71 10.41 2.45
N LYS A 125 25.64 10.10 1.53
CA LYS A 125 26.86 10.89 1.29
C LYS A 125 26.61 12.29 0.72
N THR A 126 25.37 12.59 0.32
CA THR A 126 25.02 13.86 -0.33
C THR A 126 25.31 15.06 0.58
N PRO A 127 26.08 16.06 0.11
CA PRO A 127 26.39 17.25 0.89
C PRO A 127 25.15 18.07 1.28
N LYS A 128 25.16 18.59 2.51
CA LYS A 128 24.09 19.43 3.07
C LYS A 128 23.69 20.65 2.20
N PRO A 129 24.61 21.34 1.49
CA PRO A 129 24.22 22.46 0.62
C PRO A 129 23.19 22.07 -0.44
N PHE A 130 23.35 20.91 -1.09
CA PHE A 130 22.40 20.47 -2.12
C PHE A 130 21.06 20.07 -1.51
N SER A 131 21.05 19.35 -0.40
CA SER A 131 19.79 18.95 0.24
C SER A 131 18.96 20.14 0.74
N THR A 132 19.61 21.14 1.34
CA THR A 132 18.94 22.38 1.80
C THR A 132 18.51 23.30 0.65
N ALA A 133 19.07 23.13 -0.54
CA ALA A 133 18.67 23.89 -1.72
C ALA A 133 17.35 23.39 -2.33
N CYS A 134 16.88 22.19 -2.01
CA CYS A 134 15.62 21.64 -2.50
C CYS A 134 14.43 22.00 -1.59
N ASN A 135 13.19 21.85 -2.06
CA ASN A 135 11.99 21.95 -1.21
C ASN A 135 11.84 20.73 -0.30
N ALA A 136 12.15 19.56 -0.87
CA ALA A 136 12.23 18.29 -0.16
C ALA A 136 13.48 17.55 -0.62
N PHE A 137 14.09 16.78 0.28
CA PHE A 137 15.21 15.91 -0.06
C PHE A 137 14.95 14.50 0.47
N LYS A 138 15.17 13.47 -0.36
CA LYS A 138 14.96 12.07 -0.01
C LYS A 138 16.24 11.26 -0.21
N TYR A 139 16.53 10.40 0.75
CA TYR A 139 17.71 9.54 0.72
C TYR A 139 17.36 8.21 0.07
N LEU A 140 18.06 7.85 -0.99
CA LEU A 140 17.76 6.67 -1.80
C LEU A 140 17.92 5.36 -1.02
N GLU A 141 18.87 5.30 -0.08
CA GLU A 141 19.04 4.12 0.78
C GLU A 141 17.85 3.94 1.72
N ILE A 142 17.29 5.03 2.25
CA ILE A 142 16.13 4.97 3.15
C ILE A 142 14.90 4.49 2.36
N LEU A 143 14.68 5.03 1.16
CA LEU A 143 13.58 4.59 0.30
C LEU A 143 13.70 3.10 -0.08
N ALA A 144 14.94 2.63 -0.32
CA ALA A 144 15.20 1.23 -0.60
C ALA A 144 15.06 0.34 0.65
N GLU A 145 15.42 0.81 1.84
CA GLU A 145 15.27 0.08 3.11
C GLU A 145 13.80 -0.01 3.54
N GLU A 146 13.02 1.04 3.34
CA GLU A 146 11.56 1.05 3.52
C GLU A 146 10.92 0.00 2.60
N ASP A 147 11.31 -0.05 1.31
CA ASP A 147 10.80 -1.07 0.40
C ASP A 147 11.34 -2.47 0.70
N VAL A 148 12.53 -2.65 1.32
CA VAL A 148 13.02 -3.98 1.76
C VAL A 148 12.34 -4.45 3.05
N GLN A 149 11.97 -3.54 3.96
CA GLN A 149 11.12 -3.87 5.10
C GLN A 149 9.70 -4.21 4.65
N ASP A 150 9.19 -3.53 3.62
CA ASP A 150 7.92 -3.87 2.97
C ASP A 150 8.02 -5.14 2.08
N GLU A 151 9.13 -5.42 1.39
CA GLU A 151 9.26 -6.54 0.44
C GLU A 151 9.75 -7.85 1.09
N SER A 152 10.47 -7.81 2.22
CA SER A 152 10.95 -9.04 2.88
C SER A 152 9.86 -9.80 3.67
N SER A 153 8.65 -9.24 3.81
CA SER A 153 7.49 -10.00 4.29
C SER A 153 6.11 -9.52 3.82
N GLU A 154 6.02 -8.44 3.01
CA GLU A 154 4.78 -7.69 2.86
C GLU A 154 4.40 -7.14 1.46
N GLY A 155 5.23 -7.19 0.41
CA GLY A 155 4.88 -6.62 -0.91
C GLY A 155 3.66 -7.25 -1.59
N GLU A 156 3.50 -8.59 -1.45
CA GLU A 156 2.26 -9.28 -1.83
C GLU A 156 1.15 -9.01 -0.82
N LYS A 157 1.45 -9.04 0.49
CA LYS A 157 0.45 -8.87 1.56
C LYS A 157 -0.12 -7.45 1.64
N VAL A 158 0.58 -6.39 1.26
CA VAL A 158 0.09 -5.00 1.31
C VAL A 158 -0.84 -4.71 0.13
N LYS A 159 -0.53 -5.23 -1.07
CA LYS A 159 -1.46 -5.23 -2.22
C LYS A 159 -2.69 -6.10 -1.92
N LEU A 160 -2.48 -7.29 -1.34
CA LEU A 160 -3.57 -8.17 -0.90
C LEU A 160 -4.41 -7.54 0.22
N LYS A 161 -3.82 -6.87 1.23
CA LYS A 161 -4.54 -6.17 2.31
C LYS A 161 -5.34 -4.97 1.79
N THR A 162 -4.80 -4.21 0.85
CA THR A 162 -5.51 -3.07 0.23
C THR A 162 -6.68 -3.54 -0.64
N LEU A 163 -6.47 -4.65 -1.36
CA LEU A 163 -7.49 -5.29 -2.16
C LEU A 163 -8.57 -5.95 -1.28
N GLU A 164 -8.19 -6.59 -0.18
CA GLU A 164 -9.08 -7.12 0.86
C GLU A 164 -9.96 -6.02 1.44
N LYS A 165 -9.39 -4.86 1.81
CA LYS A 165 -10.17 -3.69 2.26
C LYS A 165 -11.16 -3.19 1.20
N SER A 166 -10.77 -3.23 -0.07
CA SER A 166 -11.64 -2.81 -1.18
C SER A 166 -12.77 -3.79 -1.43
N ILE A 167 -12.49 -5.10 -1.35
CA ILE A 167 -13.49 -6.17 -1.40
C ILE A 167 -14.47 -6.02 -0.23
N MET A 168 -13.96 -5.78 0.97
CA MET A 168 -14.76 -5.53 2.17
C MET A 168 -15.70 -4.33 2.01
N ARG A 169 -15.21 -3.25 1.41
CA ARG A 169 -16.03 -2.06 1.12
C ARG A 169 -17.10 -2.33 0.07
N ILE A 170 -16.80 -3.12 -0.97
CA ILE A 170 -17.80 -3.50 -1.98
C ILE A 170 -18.90 -4.37 -1.36
N ILE A 171 -18.53 -5.23 -0.41
CA ILE A 171 -19.50 -6.01 0.37
C ILE A 171 -20.34 -5.07 1.25
N ASP A 172 -19.74 -4.11 1.97
CA ASP A 172 -20.48 -3.11 2.78
C ASP A 172 -21.44 -2.26 1.95
N GLU A 173 -21.01 -1.83 0.76
CA GLU A 173 -21.85 -1.07 -0.18
C GLU A 173 -23.07 -1.91 -0.65
N ASN A 174 -22.99 -3.24 -0.59
CA ASN A 174 -24.08 -4.16 -0.92
C ASN A 174 -24.93 -4.59 0.31
N CYS A 175 -24.39 -4.51 1.53
CA CYS A 175 -25.08 -4.82 2.79
C CYS A 175 -26.36 -3.99 3.04
N ASN A 176 -26.56 -2.89 2.31
CA ASN A 176 -27.81 -2.13 2.35
C ASN A 176 -29.01 -2.88 1.75
N ILE A 177 -28.80 -4.03 1.08
CA ILE A 177 -29.84 -4.81 0.39
C ILE A 177 -29.81 -6.30 0.78
N GLU A 178 -28.64 -6.96 0.75
CA GLU A 178 -28.45 -8.36 1.17
C GLU A 178 -27.08 -8.54 1.86
N GLU A 179 -26.99 -9.37 2.91
CA GLU A 179 -25.75 -9.63 3.69
C GLU A 179 -24.69 -10.44 2.90
N GLU A 180 -25.02 -10.93 1.70
CA GLU A 180 -24.17 -11.78 0.86
C GLU A 180 -24.11 -11.22 -0.58
N ILE A 181 -22.95 -11.26 -1.23
CA ILE A 181 -22.78 -10.86 -2.64
C ILE A 181 -22.48 -12.06 -3.55
N ASN A 182 -23.05 -12.08 -4.75
CA ASN A 182 -22.70 -13.07 -5.76
C ASN A 182 -21.25 -12.88 -6.25
N ILE A 183 -20.47 -13.96 -6.35
CA ILE A 183 -19.07 -13.90 -6.80
C ILE A 183 -18.88 -13.27 -8.18
N GLY A 184 -19.83 -13.48 -9.10
CA GLY A 184 -19.79 -12.92 -10.45
C GLY A 184 -20.03 -11.41 -10.43
N GLU A 185 -20.96 -10.96 -9.58
CA GLU A 185 -21.21 -9.53 -9.36
C GLU A 185 -20.01 -8.86 -8.67
N LEU A 186 -19.45 -9.50 -7.64
CA LEU A 186 -18.24 -9.03 -6.97
C LEU A 186 -17.07 -8.92 -7.95
N GLY A 187 -16.89 -9.91 -8.83
CA GLY A 187 -15.88 -9.89 -9.89
C GLY A 187 -16.06 -8.73 -10.87
N SER A 188 -17.29 -8.49 -11.34
CA SER A 188 -17.58 -7.37 -12.25
C SER A 188 -17.34 -6.01 -11.59
N ARG A 189 -17.74 -5.83 -10.33
CA ARG A 189 -17.48 -4.60 -9.57
C ARG A 189 -15.99 -4.38 -9.29
N LEU A 190 -15.24 -5.45 -9.03
CA LEU A 190 -13.78 -5.38 -8.87
C LEU A 190 -13.09 -4.96 -10.17
N GLN A 191 -13.49 -5.52 -11.32
CA GLN A 191 -12.94 -5.11 -12.63
C GLN A 191 -13.31 -3.67 -13.00
N ASN A 192 -14.52 -3.22 -12.66
CA ASN A 192 -14.92 -1.82 -12.89
C ASN A 192 -14.14 -0.83 -12.01
N ARG A 193 -13.75 -1.23 -10.79
CA ARG A 193 -13.01 -0.39 -9.84
C ARG A 193 -11.49 -0.47 -10.03
N PHE A 194 -11.01 -1.60 -10.54
CA PHE A 194 -9.61 -1.89 -10.83
C PHE A 194 -9.52 -2.52 -12.23
N PRO A 195 -9.37 -1.72 -13.30
CA PRO A 195 -9.34 -2.21 -14.68
C PRO A 195 -8.22 -3.23 -14.97
N ASP A 196 -7.10 -3.14 -14.23
CA ASP A 196 -5.95 -4.04 -14.35
C ASP A 196 -6.05 -5.28 -13.44
N PHE A 197 -7.17 -5.48 -12.74
CA PHE A 197 -7.35 -6.61 -11.82
C PHE A 197 -7.55 -7.93 -12.58
N ASP A 198 -6.56 -8.82 -12.46
CA ASP A 198 -6.62 -10.20 -12.92
C ASP A 198 -6.11 -11.15 -11.82
N VAL A 199 -6.94 -12.13 -11.45
CA VAL A 199 -6.62 -13.15 -10.42
C VAL A 199 -5.37 -13.98 -10.77
N ARG A 200 -5.03 -14.08 -12.06
CA ARG A 200 -3.84 -14.78 -12.55
C ARG A 200 -2.56 -14.04 -12.19
N ASN A 201 -2.61 -12.71 -12.07
CA ASN A 201 -1.46 -11.90 -11.62
C ASN A 201 -1.12 -12.18 -10.15
N TYR A 202 -2.03 -12.82 -9.40
CA TYR A 202 -1.86 -13.26 -8.02
C TYR A 202 -1.65 -14.79 -7.91
N GLY A 203 -1.43 -15.49 -9.02
CA GLY A 203 -1.18 -16.93 -9.04
C GLY A 203 -2.44 -17.82 -8.95
N TYR A 204 -3.65 -17.25 -9.08
CA TYR A 204 -4.90 -18.01 -8.99
C TYR A 204 -5.56 -18.20 -10.36
N SER A 205 -6.08 -19.41 -10.60
CA SER A 205 -6.77 -19.75 -11.85
C SER A 205 -8.24 -19.31 -11.88
N LYS A 206 -8.84 -19.07 -10.71
CA LYS A 206 -10.26 -18.73 -10.54
C LYS A 206 -10.44 -17.71 -9.42
N LEU A 207 -11.43 -16.82 -9.58
CA LEU A 207 -11.80 -15.82 -8.55
C LEU A 207 -12.22 -16.46 -7.22
N SER A 208 -12.85 -17.64 -7.26
CA SER A 208 -13.20 -18.37 -6.03
C SER A 208 -11.97 -18.84 -5.23
N GLN A 209 -10.89 -19.23 -5.91
CA GLN A 209 -9.63 -19.63 -5.26
C GLN A 209 -8.92 -18.41 -4.69
N PHE A 210 -8.92 -17.30 -5.44
CA PHE A 210 -8.36 -16.03 -4.98
C PHE A 210 -9.09 -15.49 -3.74
N LEU A 211 -10.42 -15.50 -3.74
CA LEU A 211 -11.20 -15.00 -2.59
C LEU A 211 -11.08 -15.92 -1.36
N ALA A 212 -10.91 -17.23 -1.57
CA ALA A 212 -10.69 -18.19 -0.48
C ALA A 212 -9.35 -18.01 0.24
N TYR A 213 -8.40 -17.28 -0.35
CA TYR A 213 -7.15 -16.91 0.32
C TYR A 213 -7.37 -15.94 1.48
N PHE A 214 -8.35 -15.04 1.37
CA PHE A 214 -8.64 -14.06 2.42
C PHE A 214 -9.35 -14.73 3.59
N LYS A 215 -8.65 -14.81 4.73
CA LYS A 215 -9.22 -15.34 5.97
C LYS A 215 -10.40 -14.54 6.49
N SER A 216 -10.51 -13.28 6.09
CA SER A 216 -11.60 -12.37 6.46
C SER A 216 -12.86 -12.55 5.63
N LEU A 217 -12.87 -13.45 4.64
CA LEU A 217 -14.04 -13.73 3.79
C LEU A 217 -14.55 -15.15 4.03
N SER A 218 -15.85 -15.33 3.84
CA SER A 218 -16.51 -16.63 3.84
C SER A 218 -17.19 -16.85 2.49
N LEU A 219 -17.04 -18.06 1.93
CA LEU A 219 -17.63 -18.44 0.65
C LEU A 219 -18.64 -19.56 0.89
N ARG A 220 -19.88 -19.35 0.44
CA ARG A 220 -20.97 -20.32 0.54
C ARG A 220 -21.48 -20.67 -0.85
N GLN A 221 -21.49 -21.95 -1.20
CA GLN A 221 -22.05 -22.41 -2.45
C GLN A 221 -23.54 -22.74 -2.28
N VAL A 222 -24.38 -22.15 -3.13
CA VAL A 222 -25.83 -22.42 -3.19
C VAL A 222 -26.18 -22.77 -4.63
N GLY A 223 -26.36 -24.07 -4.89
CA GLY A 223 -26.54 -24.59 -6.25
C GLY A 223 -25.30 -24.35 -7.12
N SER A 224 -25.49 -23.66 -8.25
CA SER A 224 -24.40 -23.26 -9.17
C SER A 224 -23.73 -21.94 -8.82
N THR A 225 -24.22 -21.23 -7.80
CA THR A 225 -23.77 -19.88 -7.45
C THR A 225 -22.91 -19.89 -6.20
N ILE A 226 -21.84 -19.08 -6.20
CA ILE A 226 -21.00 -18.86 -5.02
C ILE A 226 -21.32 -17.49 -4.47
N LEU A 227 -21.67 -17.45 -3.18
CA LEU A 227 -21.95 -16.24 -2.41
C LEU A 227 -20.76 -15.95 -1.49
N VAL A 228 -20.43 -14.67 -1.32
CA VAL A 228 -19.28 -14.18 -0.55
C VAL A 228 -19.79 -13.25 0.55
N SER A 229 -19.30 -13.43 1.78
CA SER A 229 -19.61 -12.58 2.93
C SER A 229 -18.39 -12.35 3.81
N LYS A 230 -18.47 -11.42 4.78
CA LYS A 230 -17.39 -11.14 5.72
C LYS A 230 -17.34 -12.19 6.83
N LYS A 231 -16.13 -12.60 7.21
CA LYS A 231 -15.85 -13.43 8.38
C LYS A 231 -15.48 -12.50 9.54
N SER A 232 -16.25 -12.53 10.64
CA SER A 232 -15.88 -11.79 11.86
C SER A 232 -14.47 -12.13 12.31
N SER A 233 -13.68 -11.10 12.62
CA SER A 233 -12.25 -11.26 12.90
C SER A 233 -12.01 -11.84 14.30
N ASP A 234 -11.01 -12.71 14.46
CA ASP A 234 -10.61 -13.33 15.74
C ASP A 234 -10.30 -12.31 16.85
N SER A 235 -9.95 -11.06 16.49
CA SER A 235 -9.79 -9.94 17.43
C SER A 235 -11.11 -9.50 18.09
N GLU A 236 -12.22 -9.53 17.35
CA GLU A 236 -13.55 -9.20 17.90
C GLU A 236 -14.04 -10.32 18.82
N ILE A 237 -13.78 -11.58 18.46
CA ILE A 237 -14.08 -12.75 19.31
C ILE A 237 -13.32 -12.63 20.62
N ASN A 238 -12.04 -12.26 20.61
CA ASN A 238 -11.25 -12.10 21.83
C ASN A 238 -11.72 -10.93 22.72
N ILE A 239 -12.15 -9.81 22.12
CA ILE A 239 -12.73 -8.68 22.87
C ILE A 239 -14.05 -9.10 23.52
N VAL A 240 -14.92 -9.75 22.74
CA VAL A 240 -16.21 -10.29 23.24
C VAL A 240 -15.96 -11.33 24.33
N ARG A 241 -15.00 -12.23 24.14
CA ARG A 241 -14.60 -13.25 25.12
C ARG A 241 -14.15 -12.62 26.43
N LYS A 242 -13.19 -11.69 26.39
CA LYS A 242 -12.70 -10.99 27.59
C LYS A 242 -13.83 -10.25 28.31
N GLN A 243 -14.76 -9.67 27.54
CA GLN A 243 -15.91 -8.97 28.11
C GLN A 243 -16.91 -9.94 28.75
N LEU A 244 -17.09 -11.13 28.17
CA LEU A 244 -17.89 -12.23 28.70
C LEU A 244 -17.26 -12.83 29.96
N GLU A 245 -15.94 -13.02 30.00
CA GLU A 245 -15.20 -13.49 31.19
C GLU A 245 -15.41 -12.55 32.37
N ILE A 246 -15.34 -11.23 32.15
CA ILE A 246 -15.61 -10.22 33.20
C ILE A 246 -17.06 -10.28 33.68
N LEU A 247 -18.02 -10.38 32.75
CA LEU A 247 -19.45 -10.38 33.08
C LEU A 247 -19.86 -11.66 33.82
N VAL A 248 -19.46 -12.82 33.32
CA VAL A 248 -19.80 -14.12 33.94
C VAL A 248 -19.01 -14.30 35.25
N GLY A 249 -17.74 -13.90 35.29
CA GLY A 249 -16.90 -13.93 36.50
C GLY A 249 -17.44 -13.08 37.64
N SER A 250 -18.11 -11.95 37.34
CA SER A 250 -18.74 -11.11 38.37
C SER A 250 -19.91 -11.78 39.12
N ASN A 251 -20.52 -12.82 38.54
CA ASN A 251 -21.64 -13.55 39.14
C ASN A 251 -21.23 -14.88 39.80
N GLY A 252 -19.94 -15.25 39.73
CA GLY A 252 -19.38 -16.44 40.38
C GLY A 252 -20.12 -17.74 40.03
N VAL A 253 -20.31 -18.61 41.03
CA VAL A 253 -20.86 -19.98 40.87
C VAL A 253 -22.36 -20.02 40.48
N LYS A 254 -23.06 -18.89 40.50
CA LYS A 254 -24.52 -18.85 40.22
C LYS A 254 -24.85 -18.96 38.72
N GLY A 255 -23.85 -18.78 37.85
CA GLY A 255 -24.04 -18.72 36.40
C GLY A 255 -24.77 -17.46 35.98
N TYR A 256 -24.65 -17.11 34.69
CA TYR A 256 -25.23 -15.90 34.12
C TYR A 256 -26.35 -16.26 33.16
N ASN A 257 -27.55 -15.71 33.34
CA ASN A 257 -28.67 -15.98 32.44
C ASN A 257 -28.36 -15.54 31.00
N LEU A 258 -28.55 -16.42 30.01
CA LEU A 258 -28.26 -16.16 28.60
C LEU A 258 -28.93 -14.89 28.04
N GLY A 259 -30.17 -14.62 28.44
CA GLY A 259 -30.93 -13.45 27.98
C GLY A 259 -30.37 -12.15 28.53
N GLU A 260 -30.07 -12.12 29.82
CA GLU A 260 -29.49 -10.95 30.49
C GLU A 260 -28.02 -10.74 30.07
N LEU A 261 -27.27 -11.83 29.89
CA LEU A 261 -25.89 -11.77 29.40
C LEU A 261 -25.82 -11.15 28.01
N LYS A 262 -26.70 -11.57 27.09
CA LYS A 262 -26.80 -10.97 25.75
C LYS A 262 -27.10 -9.48 25.84
N LYS A 263 -28.04 -9.08 26.71
CA LYS A 263 -28.44 -7.68 26.89
C LYS A 263 -27.28 -6.82 27.41
N GLN A 264 -26.52 -7.31 28.39
CA GLN A 264 -25.36 -6.59 28.94
C GLN A 264 -24.16 -6.58 27.99
N LEU A 265 -23.98 -7.64 27.20
CA LEU A 265 -22.98 -7.67 26.15
C LEU A 265 -23.29 -6.63 25.07
N CYS A 266 -24.54 -6.55 24.60
CA CYS A 266 -24.96 -5.50 23.65
C CYS A 266 -24.87 -4.08 24.24
N ALA A 267 -25.01 -3.91 25.56
CA ALA A 267 -24.86 -2.60 26.20
C ALA A 267 -23.39 -2.13 26.25
N LYS A 268 -22.44 -3.06 26.39
CA LYS A 268 -21.00 -2.76 26.40
C LYS A 268 -20.36 -2.80 25.01
N VAL A 269 -20.91 -3.59 24.11
CA VAL A 269 -20.46 -3.77 22.73
C VAL A 269 -21.68 -3.63 21.82
N PRO A 270 -22.05 -2.38 21.42
CA PRO A 270 -23.25 -2.12 20.62
C PRO A 270 -23.24 -2.80 19.25
N GLU A 271 -22.07 -3.06 18.71
CA GLU A 271 -21.86 -3.71 17.40
C GLU A 271 -21.95 -5.25 17.47
N PHE A 272 -22.13 -5.83 18.66
CA PHE A 272 -22.18 -7.28 18.82
C PHE A 272 -23.43 -7.89 18.18
N ASN A 273 -23.22 -8.73 17.15
CA ASN A 273 -24.26 -9.56 16.55
C ASN A 273 -23.75 -11.00 16.36
N VAL A 274 -24.51 -11.96 16.90
CA VAL A 274 -24.16 -13.39 16.88
C VAL A 274 -24.03 -13.96 15.47
N LYS A 275 -24.77 -13.38 14.50
CA LYS A 275 -24.69 -13.78 13.10
C LYS A 275 -23.34 -13.46 12.48
N ASN A 276 -22.69 -12.38 12.91
CA ASN A 276 -21.37 -11.99 12.40
C ASN A 276 -20.33 -13.09 12.70
N TYR A 277 -20.52 -13.82 13.80
CA TYR A 277 -19.69 -14.96 14.21
C TYR A 277 -20.16 -16.31 13.64
N GLY A 278 -21.13 -16.33 12.72
CA GLY A 278 -21.62 -17.55 12.07
C GLY A 278 -22.69 -18.32 12.86
N TYR A 279 -23.29 -17.73 13.90
CA TYR A 279 -24.29 -18.39 14.75
C TYR A 279 -25.67 -17.75 14.64
N THR A 280 -26.71 -18.60 14.53
CA THR A 280 -28.11 -18.16 14.51
C THR A 280 -28.69 -17.93 15.90
N LYS A 281 -28.07 -18.49 16.95
CA LYS A 281 -28.52 -18.39 18.34
C LYS A 281 -27.34 -18.05 19.24
N PHE A 282 -27.57 -17.14 20.21
CA PHE A 282 -26.57 -16.77 21.21
C PHE A 282 -26.13 -17.97 22.08
N SER A 283 -27.03 -18.92 22.36
CA SER A 283 -26.67 -20.15 23.08
C SER A 283 -25.61 -20.98 22.34
N ARG A 284 -25.75 -21.14 21.01
CA ARG A 284 -24.77 -21.88 20.19
C ARG A 284 -23.43 -21.16 20.10
N PHE A 285 -23.45 -19.84 20.06
CA PHE A 285 -22.22 -19.05 20.12
C PHE A 285 -21.48 -19.27 21.44
N MET A 286 -22.19 -19.27 22.57
CA MET A 286 -21.60 -19.53 23.89
C MET A 286 -21.12 -20.98 24.04
N GLU A 287 -21.83 -21.97 23.49
CA GLU A 287 -21.44 -23.39 23.53
C GLU A 287 -20.18 -23.70 22.71
N ASN A 288 -19.85 -22.88 21.71
CA ASN A 288 -18.66 -23.05 20.87
C ASN A 288 -17.52 -22.08 21.25
N LEU A 289 -17.67 -21.34 22.35
CA LEU A 289 -16.60 -20.54 22.93
C LEU A 289 -15.87 -21.37 23.98
N ASP A 290 -14.57 -21.62 23.77
CA ASP A 290 -13.74 -22.36 24.72
C ASP A 290 -13.76 -21.70 26.11
N GLY A 291 -13.94 -22.46 27.18
CA GLY A 291 -13.95 -21.94 28.55
C GLY A 291 -15.32 -21.46 29.05
N PHE A 292 -16.41 -21.71 28.32
CA PHE A 292 -17.76 -21.47 28.78
C PHE A 292 -18.66 -22.70 28.61
N THR A 293 -19.39 -23.04 29.67
CA THR A 293 -20.42 -24.10 29.64
C THR A 293 -21.82 -23.49 29.77
N VAL A 294 -22.73 -23.89 28.89
CA VAL A 294 -24.16 -23.54 28.97
C VAL A 294 -24.94 -24.68 29.64
N LYS A 295 -25.57 -24.40 30.79
CA LYS A 295 -26.46 -25.34 31.50
C LYS A 295 -27.71 -24.63 31.99
N ASN A 296 -28.89 -25.22 31.75
CA ASN A 296 -30.19 -24.71 32.22
C ASN A 296 -30.41 -23.20 31.96
N ASN A 297 -30.11 -22.77 30.73
CA ASN A 297 -30.25 -21.38 30.28
C ASN A 297 -29.30 -20.36 30.95
N ASN A 298 -28.30 -20.85 31.71
CA ASN A 298 -27.24 -20.07 32.32
C ASN A 298 -25.87 -20.45 31.72
N VAL A 299 -24.98 -19.47 31.65
CA VAL A 299 -23.59 -19.60 31.21
C VAL A 299 -22.69 -19.63 32.44
N PHE A 300 -21.76 -20.57 32.48
CA PHE A 300 -20.72 -20.72 33.49
C PHE A 300 -19.36 -20.59 32.82
N ILE A 301 -18.35 -20.10 33.56
CA ILE A 301 -16.95 -20.20 33.14
C ILE A 301 -16.46 -21.58 33.55
N ASP A 302 -15.78 -22.27 32.64
CA ASP A 302 -15.10 -23.51 32.96
C ASP A 302 -13.85 -23.13 33.77
N ASN A 303 -13.85 -23.47 35.07
CA ASN A 303 -12.62 -23.37 35.85
C ASN A 303 -11.76 -24.59 35.50
N ASP A 304 -10.56 -24.36 34.97
CA ASP A 304 -9.51 -25.37 34.94
C ASP A 304 -9.22 -25.80 36.39
N ASP A 305 -9.56 -27.05 36.72
CA ASP A 305 -8.93 -27.81 37.81
C ASP A 305 -7.64 -28.45 37.29
#